data_AF-A0A354I4W3-F1
#
_entry.id   AF-A0A354I4W3-F1
#
_cell.length_a   1.000
_cell.length_b   1.000
_cell.length_c   1.000
_cell.angle_alpha   90.00
_cell.angle_beta   90.00
_cell.angle_gamma   90.00
#
_symmetry.space_group_name_H-M   'P 1'
#
loop_
_entity.id
_entity.type
_entity.pdbx_description
1 polymer ?
#
loop_
_entity_poly.entity_id
_entity_poly.type
_entity_poly.pdbx_seq_one_letter_code
_entity_poly.pdbx_strand_id
1 'polypeptide(L)'
;MSDVCILAPVIEEILMRGVVLGGLKNSYGTVTALLISAMLFAFLHFNMVQTLSAFVCGIVLGLLYIKTSSIFCCMVAHGGYNLISYIIMVYPYIK
;
A
#
# COMPACT_ATOMS: atom_id res chain seq x y z
N MET A 1 2.32 -11.90 14.52
CA MET A 1 2.49 -12.42 13.13
C MET A 1 1.26 -12.10 12.27
N SER A 2 0.05 -12.33 12.79
CA SER A 2 -1.22 -11.85 12.19
C SER A 2 -1.27 -10.34 11.97
N ASP A 3 -0.58 -9.58 12.82
CA ASP A 3 -0.65 -8.11 12.85
C ASP A 3 -0.01 -7.47 11.62
N VAL A 4 1.05 -8.08 11.08
CA VAL A 4 1.75 -7.63 9.86
C VAL A 4 0.90 -7.90 8.60
N CYS A 5 0.08 -8.95 8.63
CA CYS A 5 -0.68 -9.37 7.45
C CYS A 5 -2.09 -8.76 7.36
N ILE A 6 -2.67 -8.31 8.49
CA ILE A 6 -4.07 -7.85 8.53
C ILE A 6 -4.19 -6.45 9.12
N LEU A 7 -3.67 -6.21 10.32
CA LEU A 7 -3.85 -4.92 11.01
C LEU A 7 -3.00 -3.80 10.40
N ALA A 8 -1.74 -4.11 10.08
CA ALA A 8 -0.82 -3.17 9.44
C ALA A 8 -1.36 -2.63 8.09
N PRO A 9 -1.72 -3.49 7.10
CA PRO A 9 -2.21 -2.99 5.82
C PRO A 9 -3.52 -2.20 5.96
N VAL A 10 -4.39 -2.55 6.91
CA VAL A 10 -5.63 -1.77 7.15
C VAL A 10 -5.32 -0.34 7.59
N ILE A 11 -4.43 -0.17 8.57
CA ILE A 11 -4.05 1.16 9.07
C ILE A 11 -3.31 1.95 7.98
N GLU A 12 -2.40 1.30 7.28
CA GLU A 12 -1.63 1.91 6.19
C GLU A 12 -2.55 2.40 5.07
N GLU A 13 -3.55 1.60 4.65
CA GLU A 13 -4.51 2.02 3.63
C GLU A 13 -5.38 3.19 4.08
N ILE A 14 -5.86 3.18 5.34
CA ILE A 14 -6.66 4.30 5.87
C ILE A 14 -5.84 5.60 5.85
N LEU A 15 -4.59 5.56 6.34
CA LEU A 15 -3.73 6.73 6.38
C LEU A 15 -3.33 7.19 4.98
N MET A 16 -2.84 6.29 4.13
CA MET A 16 -2.29 6.67 2.82
C MET A 16 -3.38 7.01 1.80
N ARG A 17 -4.49 6.28 1.76
CA ARG A 17 -5.53 6.43 0.71
C ARG A 17 -6.67 7.31 1.19
N GLY A 18 -7.12 7.08 2.42
CA GLY A 18 -8.18 7.88 3.04
C GLY A 18 -7.71 9.30 3.35
N VAL A 19 -6.64 9.44 4.14
CA VAL A 19 -6.19 10.75 4.64
C VAL A 19 -5.28 11.46 3.63
N VAL A 20 -4.15 10.85 3.26
CA VAL A 20 -3.12 11.53 2.44
C VAL A 20 -3.60 11.73 1.00
N LEU A 21 -3.89 10.65 0.27
CA LEU A 21 -4.32 10.73 -1.12
C LEU A 21 -5.67 11.44 -1.25
N GLY A 22 -6.67 11.05 -0.45
CA GLY A 22 -7.98 11.68 -0.42
C GLY A 22 -7.93 13.16 -0.09
N GLY A 23 -7.16 13.55 0.93
CA GLY A 23 -7.01 14.95 1.34
C GLY A 23 -6.24 15.81 0.34
N LEU A 24 -5.16 15.29 -0.22
CA LEU A 24 -4.31 16.05 -1.16
C LEU A 24 -4.89 16.16 -2.57
N LYS A 25 -5.75 15.21 -2.98
CA LYS A 25 -6.31 15.19 -4.35
C LYS A 25 -7.03 16.49 -4.71
N ASN A 26 -7.75 17.10 -3.76
CA ASN A 26 -8.51 18.32 -3.99
C ASN A 26 -7.62 19.58 -4.06
N SER A 27 -6.48 19.58 -3.36
CA SER A 27 -5.60 20.76 -3.25
C SER A 27 -4.46 20.77 -4.27
N TYR A 28 -3.94 19.60 -4.65
CA TYR A 28 -2.72 19.48 -5.47
C TYR A 28 -2.91 18.70 -6.77
N GLY A 29 -4.13 18.21 -7.02
CA GLY A 29 -4.45 17.37 -8.17
C GLY A 29 -4.11 15.90 -7.97
N THR A 30 -4.74 15.05 -8.78
CA THR A 30 -4.71 13.58 -8.63
C THR A 30 -3.30 12.98 -8.74
N VAL A 31 -2.50 13.42 -9.71
CA VAL A 31 -1.17 12.84 -9.97
C VAL A 31 -0.20 13.19 -8.84
N THR A 32 -0.17 14.46 -8.42
CA THR A 32 0.68 14.93 -7.32
C THR A 32 0.33 14.22 -6.02
N ALA A 33 -0.97 14.13 -5.70
CA ALA A 33 -1.43 13.43 -4.50
C ALA A 33 -1.07 11.94 -4.52
N LEU A 34 -1.16 11.28 -5.67
CA LEU A 34 -0.76 9.88 -5.85
C LEU A 34 0.72 9.67 -5.58
N LEU A 35 1.59 10.50 -6.17
CA LEU A 35 3.03 10.40 -5.99
C LEU A 35 3.46 10.66 -4.54
N ILE A 36 2.88 11.68 -3.89
CA ILE A 36 3.15 11.98 -2.48
C ILE A 36 2.70 10.81 -1.58
N SER A 37 1.48 10.30 -1.79
CA SER A 37 0.96 9.16 -1.03
C SER A 37 1.84 7.92 -1.20
N ALA A 38 2.23 7.58 -2.44
CA ALA A 38 3.10 6.43 -2.71
C ALA A 38 4.51 6.58 -2.11
N MET A 39 5.07 7.79 -2.16
CA MET A 39 6.39 8.08 -1.59
C MET A 39 6.38 8.00 -0.06
N LEU A 40 5.35 8.55 0.60
CA LEU A 40 5.18 8.40 2.05
C LEU A 40 4.99 6.95 2.45
N PHE A 41 4.17 6.19 1.72
CA PHE A 41 3.99 4.76 1.94
C PHE A 41 5.32 3.99 1.84
N ALA A 42 6.16 4.30 0.86
CA ALA A 42 7.48 3.69 0.70
C ALA A 42 8.44 4.00 1.87
N PHE A 43 8.40 5.23 2.39
CA PHE A 43 9.25 5.65 3.52
C PHE A 43 8.83 5.05 4.85
N LEU A 44 7.53 4.76 5.04
CA LEU A 44 7.02 4.10 6.26
C LEU A 44 7.59 2.70 6.49
N HIS A 45 8.17 2.07 5.47
CA HIS A 45 8.76 0.73 5.58
C HIS A 45 10.18 0.72 6.16
N PHE A 46 10.85 1.88 6.26
CA PHE A 46 12.20 2.06 6.85
C PHE A 46 13.27 1.05 6.38
N ASN A 47 13.09 0.45 5.20
CA ASN A 47 13.97 -0.60 4.66
C ASN A 47 14.19 -0.33 3.18
N MET A 48 15.43 0.00 2.79
CA MET A 48 15.74 0.35 1.40
C MET A 48 15.39 -0.74 0.38
N VAL A 49 15.47 -2.01 0.76
CA VAL A 49 15.10 -3.14 -0.12
C VAL A 49 13.60 -3.16 -0.37
N GLN A 50 12.79 -2.85 0.65
CA GLN A 50 11.33 -2.77 0.53
C GLN A 50 10.84 -1.40 0.03
N THR A 51 11.61 -0.32 0.15
CA THR A 51 11.17 1.02 -0.26
C THR A 51 10.80 1.06 -1.73
N LEU A 52 11.61 0.47 -2.61
CA LEU A 52 11.31 0.49 -4.05
C LEU A 52 10.05 -0.32 -4.40
N SER A 53 9.91 -1.53 -3.84
CA SER A 53 8.72 -2.36 -4.06
C SER A 53 7.47 -1.74 -3.44
N ALA A 54 7.59 -1.16 -2.24
CA ALA A 54 6.52 -0.45 -1.55
C ALA A 54 6.10 0.81 -2.32
N PHE A 55 7.02 1.54 -2.95
CA PHE A 55 6.67 2.69 -3.79
C PHE A 55 5.83 2.27 -5.00
N VAL A 56 6.24 1.22 -5.72
CA VAL A 56 5.50 0.69 -6.87
C VAL A 56 4.13 0.17 -6.44
N CYS A 57 4.07 -0.62 -5.36
CA CYS A 57 2.81 -1.08 -4.76
C CYS A 57 1.93 0.11 -4.36
N GLY A 58 2.55 1.14 -3.79
CA GLY A 58 1.97 2.42 -3.41
C GLY A 58 1.19 3.07 -4.54
N ILE A 59 1.83 3.19 -5.71
CA ILE A 59 1.23 3.72 -6.94
C ILE A 59 0.06 2.83 -7.40
N VAL A 60 0.25 1.51 -7.49
CA VAL A 60 -0.79 0.58 -7.98
C VAL A 60 -2.05 0.65 -7.11
N LEU A 61 -1.89 0.58 -5.79
CA LEU A 61 -3.00 0.67 -4.84
C LEU A 61 -3.64 2.07 -4.83
N GLY A 62 -2.85 3.13 -5.03
CA GLY A 62 -3.37 4.49 -5.18
C GLY A 62 -4.19 4.67 -6.47
N LEU A 63 -3.75 4.09 -7.59
CA LEU A 63 -4.53 4.04 -8.84
C LEU A 63 -5.81 3.24 -8.67
N LEU A 64 -5.76 2.12 -7.94
CA LEU A 64 -6.93 1.33 -7.60
C LEU A 64 -7.93 2.19 -6.81
N TYR A 65 -7.48 2.91 -5.78
CA TYR A 65 -8.32 3.82 -5.01
C TYR A 65 -8.93 4.93 -5.89
N ILE A 66 -8.14 5.54 -6.78
CA ILE A 66 -8.64 6.59 -7.69
C ILE A 66 -9.76 6.06 -8.59
N LYS A 67 -9.66 4.80 -9.03
CA LYS A 67 -10.64 4.18 -9.93
C LYS A 67 -11.87 3.66 -9.19
N THR A 68 -11.71 3.10 -8.00
CA THR A 68 -12.81 2.44 -7.25
C THR A 68 -13.44 3.34 -6.20
N SER A 69 -12.73 4.39 -5.77
CA SER A 69 -13.07 5.22 -4.61
C SER A 69 -13.36 4.40 -3.34
N SER A 70 -12.74 3.22 -3.22
CA SER A 70 -12.97 2.27 -2.13
C SER A 70 -11.66 1.88 -1.48
N ILE A 71 -11.49 2.27 -0.20
CA ILE A 71 -10.33 1.88 0.62
C ILE A 71 -10.37 0.37 0.88
N PHE A 72 -11.57 -0.21 1.00
CA PHE A 72 -11.73 -1.66 1.21
C PHE A 72 -11.13 -2.49 0.06
N CYS A 73 -11.29 -2.06 -1.19
CA CYS A 73 -10.65 -2.72 -2.33
C CYS A 73 -9.11 -2.69 -2.22
N CYS A 74 -8.55 -1.57 -1.74
CA CYS A 74 -7.12 -1.45 -1.50
C CYS A 74 -6.65 -2.34 -0.36
N MET A 75 -7.41 -2.44 0.74
CA MET A 75 -7.09 -3.32 1.87
C MET A 75 -7.02 -4.79 1.43
N VAL A 76 -8.00 -5.24 0.65
CA VAL A 76 -8.02 -6.62 0.14
C VAL A 76 -6.86 -6.87 -0.82
N ALA A 77 -6.60 -5.95 -1.75
CA ALA A 77 -5.50 -6.07 -2.70
C ALA A 77 -4.12 -6.07 -1.99
N HIS A 78 -3.94 -5.20 -1.00
CA HIS A 78 -2.70 -5.12 -0.23
C HIS A 78 -2.51 -6.34 0.67
N GLY A 79 -3.54 -6.79 1.37
CA GLY A 79 -3.49 -8.03 2.14
C GLY A 79 -3.16 -9.24 1.26
N GLY A 80 -3.73 -9.31 0.04
CA GLY A 80 -3.39 -10.33 -0.96
C GLY A 80 -1.93 -10.28 -1.41
N TYR A 81 -1.39 -9.08 -1.65
CA TYR A 81 0.02 -8.89 -1.99
C TYR A 81 0.96 -9.39 -0.88
N ASN A 82 0.64 -9.07 0.38
CA ASN A 82 1.41 -9.52 1.54
C ASN A 82 1.33 -11.04 1.72
N LEU A 83 0.15 -11.63 1.51
CA LEU A 83 -0.03 -13.08 1.56
C LEU A 83 0.79 -13.82 0.49
N ILE A 84 0.76 -13.35 -0.75
CA ILE A 84 1.55 -13.94 -1.85
C ILE A 84 3.04 -13.82 -1.54
N SER A 85 3.49 -12.66 -1.08
CA SER A 85 4.89 -12.43 -0.71
C SER A 85 5.34 -13.37 0.41
N TYR A 86 4.48 -13.58 1.42
CA TYR A 86 4.74 -14.53 2.49
C TYR A 86 4.84 -15.97 1.98
N ILE A 87 3.90 -16.42 1.13
CA ILE A 87 3.93 -17.76 0.55
C ILE A 87 5.22 -18.00 -0.25
N ILE A 88 5.63 -17.03 -1.08
CA ILE A 88 6.87 -17.11 -1.87
C ILE A 88 8.09 -17.21 -0.96
N MET A 89 8.12 -16.45 0.15
CA MET A 89 9.21 -16.50 1.12
C MET A 89 9.31 -17.85 1.83
N VAL A 90 8.17 -18.46 2.18
CA VAL A 90 8.18 -19.73 2.94
C VAL A 90 8.37 -20.95 2.03
N TYR A 91 7.91 -20.91 0.78
CA TYR A 91 7.96 -22.03 -0.17
C TYR A 91 9.31 -22.78 -0.25
N PRO A 92 10.49 -22.12 -0.27
CA PRO A 92 11.78 -22.78 -0.32
C PRO A 92 12.16 -23.58 0.94
N TYR A 93 11.48 -23.35 2.07
CA TYR A 93 11.73 -24.03 3.35
C TYR A 93 10.81 -25.24 3.60
N ILE A 94 9.74 -25.37 2.80
CA ILE A 94 8.81 -26.50 2.85
C ILE A 94 9.20 -27.58 1.82
N LYS A 95 10.15 -27.28 0.94
CA LYS A 95 10.86 -28.24 0.10
C LYS A 95 12.22 -28.56 0.70
#